data_AF-A0A257L384-F1
#
_entry.id   AF-A0A257L384-F1
#
_cell.length_a   1.000
_cell.length_b   1.000
_cell.length_c   1.000
_cell.angle_alpha   90.00
_cell.angle_beta   90.00
_cell.angle_gamma   90.00
#
_symmetry.space_group_name_H-M   'P 1'
#
loop_
_entity.id
_entity.type
_entity.pdbx_description
1 polymer ?
#
loop_
_entity_poly.entity_id
_entity_poly.type
_entity_poly.pdbx_seq_one_letter_code
_entity_poly.pdbx_strand_id
1 'polypeptide(L)' 'MPTLFIIFGLRFHFYSNEHLPIHVHVRNSDGEAKFEAETVRLVSNKGLKNKDINLAIAIIEENKEIIIGRWKEYHGE' A
#
# COMPACT_ATOMS: atom_id res chain seq x y z
N MET A 1 10.88 3.60 5.93
CA MET A 1 9.52 3.11 5.59
C MET A 1 8.48 3.98 6.27
N PRO A 2 8.05 5.07 5.64
CA PRO A 2 6.93 5.87 6.11
C PRO A 2 5.65 5.03 6.14
N THR A 3 4.91 5.13 7.25
CA THR A 3 3.61 4.48 7.38
C THR A 3 2.54 5.49 6.97
N LEU A 4 1.67 5.09 6.04
CA LEU A 4 0.56 5.92 5.58
C LEU A 4 -0.57 5.89 6.61
N PHE A 5 -1.01 4.68 6.98
CA PHE A 5 -2.03 4.46 8.00
C PHE A 5 -2.04 2.99 8.45
N ILE A 6 -2.69 2.74 9.58
CA ILE A 6 -2.97 1.40 10.12
C ILE A 6 -4.48 1.28 10.30
N ILE A 7 -5.12 0.36 9.58
CA ILE A 7 -6.58 0.18 9.57
C ILE A 7 -6.88 -1.32 9.61
N PHE A 8 -7.76 -1.76 10.50
CA PHE A 8 -8.13 -3.17 10.70
C PHE A 8 -6.94 -4.13 10.90
N GLY A 9 -5.86 -3.64 11.53
CA GLY A 9 -4.64 -4.43 11.73
C GLY A 9 -3.75 -4.58 10.48
N LEU A 10 -4.11 -3.92 9.37
CA LEU A 10 -3.29 -3.80 8.17
C LEU A 10 -2.47 -2.52 8.24
N ARG A 11 -1.16 -2.63 8.05
CA ARG A 11 -0.25 -1.49 7.96
C ARG A 11 0.05 -1.19 6.49
N PHE A 12 -0.30 0.03 6.07
CA PHE A 12 -0.02 0.55 4.74
C PHE A 12 1.23 1.43 4.79
N HIS A 13 2.19 1.17 3.92
CA HIS A 13 3.47 1.87 3.90
C HIS A 13 4.09 1.84 2.51
N PHE A 14 5.11 2.66 2.30
CA PHE A 14 6.01 2.56 1.17
C PHE A 14 7.46 2.53 1.67
N TYR A 15 8.35 2.02 0.85
CA TYR A 15 9.78 2.01 1.14
C TYR A 15 10.37 3.40 0.85
N SER A 16 11.41 3.76 1.61
CA SER A 16 12.06 5.06 1.44
C SER A 16 12.90 5.15 0.15
N ASN A 17 13.21 4.02 -0.47
CA ASN A 17 13.92 3.89 -1.74
C ASN A 17 13.00 3.18 -2.74
N GLU A 18 11.81 3.74 -2.93
CA GLU A 18 10.84 3.30 -3.92
C GLU A 18 11.02 4.13 -5.21
N HIS A 19 10.44 3.67 -6.30
CA HIS A 19 10.51 4.32 -7.61
C HIS A 19 9.15 4.18 -8.28
N LEU A 20 8.93 4.91 -9.37
CA LEU A 20 7.75 4.71 -10.21
C LEU A 20 7.71 3.29 -10.81
N PRO A 21 6.53 2.67 -10.97
CA PRO A 21 5.20 3.16 -10.57
C PRO A 21 5.03 3.28 -9.06
N ILE A 22 4.16 4.17 -8.57
CA ILE A 22 3.95 4.34 -7.12
C ILE A 22 3.42 3.03 -6.52
N HIS A 23 4.07 2.58 -5.45
CA HIS A 23 3.75 1.32 -4.80
C HIS A 23 3.31 1.53 -3.36
N VAL A 24 2.34 0.74 -2.93
CA VAL A 24 1.91 0.63 -1.54
C VAL A 24 2.03 -0.81 -1.07
N HIS A 25 2.70 -0.99 0.06
CA HIS A 25 2.87 -2.26 0.74
C HIS A 25 1.89 -2.36 1.90
N VAL A 26 1.18 -3.48 1.98
CA VAL A 26 0.18 -3.77 2.99
C VAL A 26 0.59 -5.04 3.72
N ARG A 27 0.78 -4.95 5.03
CA ARG A 27 1.22 -6.08 5.85
C ARG A 27 0.41 -6.24 7.12
N ASN A 28 0.26 -7.48 7.55
CA ASN A 28 -0.21 -7.85 8.89
C ASN A 28 0.69 -8.95 9.48
N SER A 29 0.19 -9.68 10.48
CA SER A 29 0.90 -10.81 11.10
C SER A 29 1.04 -12.03 10.20
N ASP A 30 0.17 -12.20 9.20
CA ASP A 30 0.18 -13.35 8.30
C ASP A 30 1.16 -13.15 7.13
N GLY A 31 1.28 -11.93 6.61
CA GLY A 31 2.14 -11.66 5.46
C GLY A 31 2.10 -10.23 4.96
N GLU A 32 2.60 -10.05 3.73
CA GLU A 32 2.67 -8.75 3.05
C GLU A 32 2.22 -8.89 1.59
N ALA A 33 1.45 -7.91 1.11
CA ALA A 33 1.12 -7.73 -0.29
C ALA A 33 1.59 -6.36 -0.77
N LYS A 34 1.91 -6.27 -2.06
CA LYS A 34 2.33 -5.05 -2.74
C LYS A 34 1.33 -4.73 -3.83
N PHE A 35 0.93 -3.47 -3.91
CA PHE A 35 -0.01 -2.96 -4.91
C PHE A 35 0.60 -1.76 -5.63
N GLU A 36 0.25 -1.60 -6.90
CA GLU A 36 0.43 -0.36 -7.64
C GLU A 36 -0.67 0.62 -7.24
N ALA A 37 -0.32 1.82 -6.78
CA ALA A 37 -1.28 2.72 -6.13
C ALA A 37 -2.31 3.32 -7.10
N GLU A 38 -1.93 3.60 -8.34
CA GLU A 38 -2.82 4.22 -9.34
C GLU A 38 -3.89 3.25 -9.84
N THR A 39 -3.48 2.05 -10.21
CA THR A 39 -4.35 1.00 -10.77
C THR A 39 -4.95 0.10 -9.71
N VAL A 40 -4.48 0.19 -8.46
CA VAL A 40 -4.81 -0.70 -7.32
C VAL A 40 -4.62 -2.17 -7.66
N ARG A 41 -3.68 -2.44 -8.57
CA ARG A 41 -3.37 -3.79 -9.01
C ARG A 41 -2.46 -4.47 -8.00
N LEU A 42 -2.82 -5.68 -7.60
CA LEU A 42 -1.94 -6.56 -6.82
C LEU A 42 -0.71 -6.94 -7.66
N VAL A 43 0.48 -6.53 -7.21
CA VAL A 43 1.77 -6.81 -7.86
C VAL A 43 2.41 -8.08 -7.30
N SER A 44 2.32 -8.27 -5.99
CA SER A 44 2.81 -9.50 -5.35
C SER A 44 2.11 -9.75 -4.03
N ASN A 45 1.98 -11.02 -3.66
CA ASN A 45 1.46 -11.45 -2.37
C ASN A 45 2.42 -12.46 -1.73
N LYS A 46 2.86 -12.19 -0.51
CA LYS A 46 3.73 -13.01 0.33
C LYS A 46 2.99 -13.39 1.62
N GLY A 47 1.92 -14.17 1.49
CA GLY A 47 1.20 -14.75 2.63
C GLY A 47 0.05 -13.93 3.19
N LEU A 48 -0.27 -12.75 2.61
CA LEU A 48 -1.46 -12.01 2.98
C LEU A 48 -2.71 -12.79 2.53
N LYS A 49 -3.68 -12.94 3.43
CA LYS A 49 -4.90 -13.72 3.16
C LYS A 49 -5.81 -12.97 2.19
N ASN A 50 -6.56 -13.69 1.36
CA ASN A 50 -7.46 -13.10 0.36
C ASN A 50 -8.47 -12.09 0.94
N LYS A 51 -8.98 -12.34 2.16
CA LYS A 51 -9.87 -11.38 2.85
C LYS A 51 -9.19 -10.03 3.10
N ASP A 52 -7.91 -10.05 3.46
CA ASP A 52 -7.13 -8.87 3.80
C ASP A 52 -6.65 -8.17 2.52
N ILE A 53 -6.39 -8.92 1.45
CA ILE A 53 -6.14 -8.37 0.11
C ILE A 53 -7.36 -7.60 -0.38
N ASN A 54 -8.56 -8.17 -0.29
CA ASN A 54 -9.79 -7.51 -0.73
C ASN A 54 -10.07 -6.24 0.09
N LEU A 55 -9.85 -6.31 1.40
CA LEU A 55 -9.96 -5.16 2.28
C LEU A 55 -8.91 -4.08 1.95
N ALA A 56 -7.67 -4.49 1.68
CA ALA A 56 -6.61 -3.60 1.26
C ALA A 56 -6.95 -2.88 -0.06
N ILE A 57 -7.48 -3.59 -1.05
CA ILE A 57 -7.91 -3.00 -2.33
C ILE A 57 -8.95 -1.91 -2.10
N ALA A 58 -9.99 -2.19 -1.29
CA ALA A 58 -11.03 -1.21 -0.98
C ALA A 58 -10.46 0.05 -0.30
N ILE A 59 -9.57 -0.13 0.68
CA ILE A 59 -8.94 0.97 1.41
C ILE A 59 -8.00 1.78 0.50
N ILE A 60 -7.24 1.13 -0.38
CA ILE A 60 -6.34 1.82 -1.31
C ILE A 60 -7.15 2.62 -2.33
N GLU A 61 -8.24 2.08 -2.86
CA GLU A 61 -9.15 2.83 -3.76
C GLU A 61 -9.72 4.06 -3.07
N GLU A 62 -10.26 3.91 -1.86
CA GLU A 62 -10.86 5.01 -1.10
C GLU A 62 -9.84 6.11 -0.74
N ASN A 63 -8.57 5.75 -0.52
CA ASN A 63 -7.52 6.66 -0.06
C ASN A 63 -6.47 6.98 -1.14
N LYS A 64 -6.76 6.69 -2.42
CA LYS A 64 -5.79 6.72 -3.52
C LYS A 64 -5.04 8.05 -3.61
N GLU A 65 -5.76 9.17 -3.57
CA GLU A 65 -5.18 10.51 -3.65
C GLU A 65 -4.24 10.82 -2.48
N ILE A 66 -4.60 10.38 -1.27
CA ILE A 66 -3.80 10.56 -0.06
C ILE A 66 -2.51 9.74 -0.15
N ILE A 67 -2.61 8.48 -0.61
CA ILE A 67 -1.46 7.58 -0.77
C ILE A 67 -0.47 8.18 -1.77
N ILE A 68 -0.95 8.58 -2.95
CA ILE A 68 -0.13 9.17 -4.01
C ILE A 68 0.48 10.50 -3.54
N GLY A 69 -0.32 11.38 -2.93
CA GLY A 69 0.14 12.68 -2.44
C GLY A 69 1.25 12.54 -1.39
N ARG A 70 1.08 11.65 -0.42
CA ARG A 70 2.11 11.37 0.61
C ARG A 70 3.38 10.77 0.03
N TRP A 71 3.26 9.92 -0.98
CA TRP A 71 4.41 9.35 -1.66
C TRP A 71 5.20 10.44 -2.40
N LYS A 72 4.51 11.32 -3.13
CA LYS A 72 5.10 12.46 -3.84
C LYS A 72 5.77 13.45 -2.89
N GLU A 73 5.07 13.85 -1.83
CA GLU A 73 5.61 14.71 -0.77
C GLU A 73 6.92 14.16 -0.19
N TYR A 74 6.98 12.84 0.04
CA TYR A 74 8.17 12.20 0.60
C TYR A 74 9.35 12.13 -0.39
N HIS A 75 9.09 11.89 -1.67
CA HIS A 75 10.13 11.76 -2.70
C HIS A 75 10.48 13.10 -3.39
N GLY A 76 9.77 14.19 -3.06
CA GLY A 76 10.00 15.53 -3.62
C GLY A 76 9.45 15.70 -5.03
N GLU A 77 8.39 14.96 -5.38
CA GLU A 77 7.66 15.05 -6.66
C GLU A 77 6.40 15.92 -6.59
#